data_AF-A0A1L9N4I0-F1
#
_entry.id   AF-A0A1L9N4I0-F1
#
_cell.length_a   1.000
_cell.length_b   1.000
_cell.length_c   1.000
_cell.angle_alpha   90.00
_cell.angle_beta   90.00
_cell.angle_gamma   90.00
#
_symmetry.space_group_name_H-M   'P 1'
#
loop_
_entity.id
_entity.type
_entity.pdbx_description
1 polymer ?
#
loop_
_entity_poly.entity_id
_entity_poly.type
_entity_poly.pdbx_seq_one_letter_code
_entity_poly.pdbx_strand_id
1 'polypeptide(L)'
;MVTAVLPAVAGSHSSSQHQSTSDSRTSKSSSSRLAGYVGMCAGCGALVALVIFLPLPARFQQSGLSPAEAIQRSYYLVAVVSLVISILCFFGLRNLPGEEGKSWSSLWSARRRGTLDSGEACSYARKFQLPYLEQLGIAFALGFRNSDIFLGYLGGFVARASSVGISLFIPLAVNHYYRMSGLCGNQDGEAENPGDLKKSCHKAYVLASILTGVSQLVALLAAPAFGYLSERSRRRHVPLLAACFAGLVGYTTFALLPSPEFSGENGNPGVFVVMGLVGISQIGAIVCSLSVLSSGILSLSEVGRMEDHWWSSPSEPSEDEGEDEEENENNPVDDEEEEHGEDRPLVAHRPGRKERHLSHLKGSIAGVYSLYGGAGILLLTKLGGLLFDVLSSGAPFYIMAGFNGALLLAGLVSGFIGHSRSAGPAGFGV
;
A
#
# COMPACT_ATOMS: atom_id res chain seq x y z
N MET A 1 -5.97 -4.47 3.61
CA MET A 1 -7.26 -3.75 3.73
C MET A 1 -7.14 -2.33 3.20
N VAL A 2 -6.28 -1.49 3.79
CA VAL A 2 -6.20 -0.07 3.40
C VAL A 2 -5.79 0.16 1.94
N THR A 3 -4.88 -0.66 1.40
CA THR A 3 -4.44 -0.60 -0.02
C THR A 3 -5.55 -0.83 -1.03
N ALA A 4 -6.59 -1.58 -0.67
CA ALA A 4 -7.74 -1.85 -1.54
C ALA A 4 -8.90 -0.87 -1.31
N VAL A 5 -9.04 -0.36 -0.08
CA VAL A 5 -10.12 0.57 0.30
C VAL A 5 -9.79 2.00 -0.12
N LEU A 6 -8.52 2.42 -0.03
CA LEU A 6 -8.09 3.77 -0.35
C LEU A 6 -8.46 4.21 -1.79
N PRO A 7 -8.23 3.39 -2.83
CA PRO A 7 -8.62 3.77 -4.20
C PRO A 7 -10.13 3.68 -4.44
N ALA A 8 -10.86 2.88 -3.66
CA ALA A 8 -12.31 2.74 -3.76
C ALA A 8 -13.04 3.96 -3.16
N VAL A 9 -12.59 4.42 -1.99
CA VAL A 9 -13.15 5.61 -1.31
C VAL A 9 -12.78 6.91 -2.01
N ALA A 10 -11.55 7.02 -2.54
CA ALA A 10 -11.14 8.20 -3.31
C ALA A 10 -11.87 8.32 -4.66
N GLY A 11 -12.30 7.19 -5.24
CA GLY A 11 -13.00 7.15 -6.53
C GLY A 11 -14.52 7.38 -6.48
N SER A 12 -15.17 7.28 -5.31
CA SER A 12 -16.63 7.36 -5.18
C SER A 12 -17.19 8.78 -5.01
N HIS A 13 -16.36 9.77 -4.66
CA HIS A 13 -16.81 11.16 -4.44
C HIS A 13 -17.27 11.90 -5.71
N SER A 14 -17.19 11.29 -6.91
CA SER A 14 -17.51 11.94 -8.19
C SER A 14 -18.69 11.33 -8.95
N SER A 15 -19.46 10.40 -8.38
CA SER A 15 -20.63 9.84 -9.07
C SER A 15 -21.86 10.77 -9.10
N SER A 16 -21.71 12.03 -8.65
CA SER A 16 -22.83 12.99 -8.58
C SER A 16 -22.38 14.42 -8.86
N GLN A 17 -21.80 14.69 -10.03
CA GLN A 17 -21.95 15.98 -10.75
C GLN A 17 -21.21 15.96 -12.10
N HIS A 18 -21.95 16.30 -13.16
CA HIS A 18 -21.45 16.50 -14.51
C HIS A 18 -20.82 17.90 -14.59
N GLN A 19 -19.49 18.06 -14.70
CA GLN A 19 -18.87 19.12 -15.51
C GLN A 19 -17.37 18.90 -15.79
N SER A 20 -16.94 19.35 -16.96
CA SER A 20 -15.70 19.07 -17.68
C SER A 20 -14.38 19.55 -17.04
N THR A 21 -13.31 18.82 -17.36
CA THR A 21 -11.87 19.16 -17.40
C THR A 21 -11.11 19.59 -16.13
N SER A 22 -11.76 19.76 -14.97
CA SER A 22 -11.08 20.08 -13.69
C SER A 22 -10.96 18.93 -12.68
N ASP A 23 -11.67 17.82 -12.87
CA ASP A 23 -11.85 16.73 -11.87
C ASP A 23 -10.74 15.67 -11.78
N SER A 24 -9.82 15.59 -12.75
CA SER A 24 -8.74 14.60 -12.68
C SER A 24 -7.68 14.97 -11.62
N ARG A 25 -7.56 16.25 -11.25
CA ARG A 25 -6.67 16.72 -10.18
C ARG A 25 -7.26 16.48 -8.79
N THR A 26 -8.58 16.58 -8.63
CA THR A 26 -9.30 16.46 -7.34
C THR A 26 -9.42 15.02 -6.85
N SER A 27 -9.69 14.06 -7.75
CA SER A 27 -9.73 12.63 -7.42
C SER A 27 -8.34 12.06 -7.08
N LYS A 28 -7.32 12.52 -7.81
CA LYS A 28 -5.92 12.18 -7.54
C LYS A 28 -5.51 12.78 -6.19
N SER A 29 -5.83 14.05 -5.90
CA SER A 29 -5.42 14.75 -4.67
C SER A 29 -5.97 14.16 -3.37
N SER A 30 -7.22 13.71 -3.34
CA SER A 30 -7.83 13.14 -2.14
C SER A 30 -7.14 11.85 -1.67
N SER A 31 -6.71 10.99 -2.61
CA SER A 31 -6.09 9.71 -2.27
C SER A 31 -4.74 9.83 -1.56
N SER A 32 -3.92 10.83 -1.87
CA SER A 32 -2.61 11.00 -1.22
C SER A 32 -2.75 11.56 0.20
N ARG A 33 -3.70 12.48 0.40
CA ARG A 33 -4.02 13.02 1.73
C ARG A 33 -4.56 11.91 2.64
N LEU A 34 -5.45 11.08 2.11
CA LEU A 34 -6.00 9.94 2.84
C LEU A 34 -4.91 8.89 3.16
N ALA A 35 -3.94 8.65 2.27
CA ALA A 35 -2.78 7.81 2.55
C ALA A 35 -1.93 8.36 3.72
N GLY A 36 -1.79 9.70 3.81
CA GLY A 36 -1.12 10.37 4.93
C GLY A 36 -1.82 10.14 6.28
N TYR A 37 -3.16 10.30 6.31
CA TYR A 37 -3.95 10.02 7.52
C TYR A 37 -3.88 8.55 7.94
N VAL A 38 -3.93 7.63 6.97
CA VAL A 38 -3.73 6.19 7.22
C VAL A 38 -2.36 5.94 7.84
N GLY A 39 -1.30 6.56 7.29
CA GLY A 39 0.05 6.47 7.83
C GLY A 39 0.15 6.99 9.26
N MET A 40 -0.50 8.11 9.55
CA MET A 40 -0.56 8.70 10.89
C MET A 40 -1.29 7.80 11.89
N CYS A 41 -2.45 7.23 11.53
CA CYS A 41 -3.18 6.30 12.38
C CYS A 41 -2.36 5.02 12.65
N ALA A 42 -1.65 4.51 11.65
CA ALA A 42 -0.75 3.37 11.82
C ALA A 42 0.41 3.69 12.78
N GLY A 43 1.04 4.86 12.64
CA GLY A 43 2.09 5.32 13.55
C GLY A 43 1.59 5.54 14.98
N CYS A 44 0.39 6.10 15.15
CA CYS A 44 -0.24 6.27 16.46
C CYS A 44 -0.46 4.92 17.15
N GLY A 45 -0.98 3.92 16.42
CA GLY A 45 -1.13 2.56 16.94
C GLY A 45 0.20 1.94 17.38
N ALA A 46 1.29 2.20 16.66
CA ALA A 46 2.63 1.74 17.04
C ALA A 46 3.11 2.39 18.35
N LEU A 47 2.93 3.71 18.52
CA LEU A 47 3.28 4.39 19.77
C LEU A 47 2.43 3.92 20.95
N VAL A 48 1.12 3.69 20.74
CA VAL A 48 0.23 3.11 21.76
C VAL A 48 0.73 1.72 22.17
N ALA A 49 1.14 0.89 21.20
CA ALA A 49 1.71 -0.43 21.51
C ALA A 49 3.02 -0.33 22.32
N LEU A 50 3.90 0.62 21.98
CA LEU A 50 5.17 0.84 22.69
C LEU A 50 4.98 1.42 24.10
N VAL A 51 4.02 2.33 24.29
CA VAL A 51 3.83 3.02 25.58
C VAL A 51 2.92 2.23 26.53
N ILE A 52 1.91 1.53 26.00
CA ILE A 52 0.90 0.85 26.82
C ILE A 52 1.17 -0.67 26.87
N PHE A 53 1.28 -1.34 25.73
CA PHE A 53 1.34 -2.81 25.69
C PHE A 53 2.73 -3.36 26.04
N LEU A 54 3.79 -2.71 25.59
CA LEU A 54 5.16 -3.14 25.85
C LEU A 54 5.52 -3.19 27.36
N PRO A 55 5.18 -2.20 28.21
CA PRO A 55 5.44 -2.26 29.65
C PRO A 55 4.41 -3.08 30.45
N LEU A 56 3.32 -3.54 29.82
CA LEU A 56 2.22 -4.21 30.51
C LEU A 56 2.65 -5.49 31.27
N PRO A 57 3.48 -6.38 30.71
CA PRO A 57 3.96 -7.56 31.44
C PRO A 57 4.80 -7.17 32.67
N ALA A 58 5.60 -6.10 32.57
CA ALA A 58 6.42 -5.64 33.69
C ALA A 58 5.57 -5.05 34.81
N ARG A 59 4.48 -4.32 34.47
CA ARG A 59 3.54 -3.80 35.48
C ARG A 59 2.78 -4.92 36.20
N PHE A 60 2.40 -5.97 35.49
CA PHE A 60 1.78 -7.15 36.11
C PHE A 60 2.75 -7.91 37.02
N GLN A 61 4.03 -8.02 36.64
CA GLN A 61 5.06 -8.58 37.52
C GLN A 61 5.26 -7.74 38.79
N GLN A 62 5.29 -6.40 38.67
CA GLN A 62 5.37 -5.49 39.83
C GLN A 62 4.15 -5.60 40.75
N SER A 63 3.00 -6.02 40.21
CA SER A 63 1.77 -6.26 40.98
C SER A 63 1.75 -7.62 41.66
N GLY A 64 2.86 -8.37 41.65
CA GLY A 64 3.01 -9.64 42.35
C GLY A 64 2.69 -10.89 41.53
N LEU A 65 2.43 -10.78 40.22
CA LEU A 65 2.18 -11.94 39.36
C LEU A 65 3.47 -12.66 38.93
N SER A 66 3.36 -13.96 38.73
CA SER A 66 4.46 -14.76 38.15
C SER A 66 4.81 -14.28 36.73
N PRO A 67 6.07 -14.44 36.26
CA PRO A 67 6.47 -13.96 34.94
C PRO A 67 5.66 -14.56 33.78
N ALA A 68 5.33 -15.85 33.86
CA ALA A 68 4.55 -16.54 32.84
C ALA A 68 3.11 -16.01 32.80
N GLU A 69 2.48 -15.83 33.96
CA GLU A 69 1.11 -15.36 34.05
C GLU A 69 0.96 -13.89 33.66
N ALA A 70 1.95 -13.04 34.00
CA ALA A 70 1.99 -11.65 33.58
C ALA A 70 2.04 -11.51 32.04
N ILE A 71 2.83 -12.35 31.37
CA ILE A 71 2.88 -12.38 29.90
C ILE A 71 1.54 -12.86 29.33
N GLN A 72 0.99 -13.96 29.88
CA GLN A 72 -0.29 -14.53 29.43
C GLN A 72 -1.45 -13.51 29.53
N ARG A 73 -1.60 -12.84 30.68
CA ARG A 73 -2.62 -11.80 30.87
C ARG A 73 -2.42 -10.60 29.93
N SER A 74 -1.17 -10.24 29.63
CA SER A 74 -0.87 -9.19 28.66
C SER A 74 -1.38 -9.54 27.26
N TYR A 75 -1.16 -10.78 26.82
CA TYR A 75 -1.68 -11.26 25.54
C TYR A 75 -3.20 -11.38 25.51
N TYR A 76 -3.85 -11.81 26.59
CA TYR A 76 -5.31 -11.80 26.67
C TYR A 76 -5.90 -10.40 26.54
N LEU A 77 -5.28 -9.38 27.15
CA LEU A 77 -5.73 -8.00 27.01
C LEU A 77 -5.64 -7.53 25.56
N VAL A 78 -4.51 -7.78 24.88
CA VAL A 78 -4.35 -7.44 23.47
C VAL A 78 -5.36 -8.19 22.59
N ALA A 79 -5.68 -9.45 22.91
CA ALA A 79 -6.70 -10.22 22.21
C ALA A 79 -8.11 -9.61 22.36
N VAL A 80 -8.49 -9.17 23.56
CA VAL A 80 -9.78 -8.49 23.81
C VAL A 80 -9.85 -7.18 23.04
N VAL A 81 -8.80 -6.35 23.07
CA VAL A 81 -8.73 -5.11 22.29
C VAL A 81 -8.88 -5.39 20.79
N SER A 82 -8.21 -6.42 20.28
CA SER A 82 -8.31 -6.83 18.87
C SER A 82 -9.72 -7.27 18.50
N LEU A 83 -10.41 -7.99 19.39
CA LEU A 83 -11.80 -8.42 19.19
C LEU A 83 -12.75 -7.22 19.15
N VAL A 84 -12.58 -6.24 20.04
CA VAL A 84 -13.37 -5.00 20.02
C VAL A 84 -13.16 -4.24 18.70
N ILE A 85 -11.92 -4.08 18.25
CA ILE A 85 -11.62 -3.44 16.97
C ILE A 85 -12.28 -4.21 15.81
N SER A 86 -12.22 -5.54 15.82
CA SER A 86 -12.87 -6.38 14.81
C SER A 86 -14.39 -6.15 14.77
N ILE A 87 -15.04 -6.03 15.92
CA ILE A 87 -16.48 -5.74 16.01
C ILE A 87 -16.77 -4.35 15.44
N LEU A 88 -15.98 -3.35 15.83
CA LEU A 88 -16.14 -1.98 15.31
C LEU A 88 -15.94 -1.92 13.80
N CYS A 89 -14.95 -2.62 13.24
CA CYS A 89 -14.76 -2.73 11.80
C CYS A 89 -15.93 -3.45 11.12
N PHE A 90 -16.46 -4.51 11.73
CA PHE A 90 -17.59 -5.27 11.19
C PHE A 90 -18.87 -4.45 11.07
N PHE A 91 -19.10 -3.51 11.99
CA PHE A 91 -20.24 -2.59 11.91
C PHE A 91 -19.94 -1.33 11.09
N GLY A 92 -18.74 -0.74 11.25
CA GLY A 92 -18.37 0.54 10.66
C GLY A 92 -18.01 0.49 9.17
N LEU A 93 -17.68 -0.68 8.63
CA LEU A 93 -17.34 -0.86 7.20
C LEU A 93 -18.49 -1.50 6.40
N ARG A 94 -19.71 -1.53 6.94
CA ARG A 94 -20.87 -2.02 6.19
C ARG A 94 -21.28 -1.03 5.11
N ASN A 95 -21.83 -1.55 4.02
CA ASN A 95 -22.41 -0.79 2.90
C ASN A 95 -21.36 0.06 2.15
N LEU A 96 -20.18 -0.52 1.93
CA LEU A 96 -19.17 0.13 1.10
C LEU A 96 -19.57 0.07 -0.38
N PRO A 97 -19.30 1.13 -1.16
CA PRO A 97 -19.58 1.15 -2.59
C PRO A 97 -18.81 0.02 -3.30
N GLY A 98 -19.52 -0.83 -4.06
CA GLY A 98 -18.96 -2.01 -4.72
C GLY A 98 -19.08 -3.33 -3.94
N GLU A 99 -19.86 -3.36 -2.84
CA GLU A 99 -20.31 -4.60 -2.18
C GLU A 99 -21.55 -5.24 -2.84
N GLU A 100 -22.21 -4.54 -3.77
CA GLU A 100 -23.39 -5.04 -4.49
C GLU A 100 -23.05 -6.34 -5.25
N GLY A 101 -23.42 -7.49 -4.66
CA GLY A 101 -23.20 -8.83 -5.22
C GLY A 101 -22.16 -9.70 -4.50
N LYS A 102 -21.42 -9.18 -3.50
CA LYS A 102 -20.44 -9.95 -2.71
C LYS A 102 -21.10 -10.56 -1.46
N SER A 103 -21.97 -11.54 -1.65
CA SER A 103 -22.52 -12.33 -0.54
C SER A 103 -21.70 -13.61 -0.32
N TRP A 104 -21.72 -14.13 0.92
CA TRP A 104 -21.11 -15.41 1.31
C TRP A 104 -21.63 -16.57 0.44
N SER A 105 -22.84 -16.42 -0.11
CA SER A 105 -23.42 -17.36 -1.07
C SER A 105 -22.66 -17.44 -2.40
N SER A 106 -21.93 -16.40 -2.82
CA SER A 106 -21.15 -16.42 -4.07
C SER A 106 -19.91 -17.32 -3.99
N LEU A 107 -19.31 -17.46 -2.79
CA LEU A 107 -18.17 -18.37 -2.55
C LEU A 107 -18.60 -19.85 -2.66
N TRP A 108 -19.80 -20.20 -2.18
CA TRP A 108 -20.33 -21.56 -2.34
C TRP A 108 -20.96 -21.85 -3.71
N SER A 109 -21.47 -20.82 -4.39
CA SER A 109 -22.09 -20.96 -5.72
C SER A 109 -21.07 -21.17 -6.85
N ALA A 110 -19.81 -20.77 -6.66
CA ALA A 110 -18.73 -21.05 -7.61
C ALA A 110 -18.38 -22.54 -7.70
N ARG A 111 -18.66 -23.33 -6.65
CA ARG A 111 -18.37 -24.78 -6.60
C ARG A 111 -19.48 -25.66 -7.19
N ARG A 112 -20.68 -25.10 -7.41
CA ARG A 112 -21.90 -25.88 -7.74
C ARG A 112 -22.36 -25.67 -9.20
N ARG A 113 -21.42 -25.57 -10.14
CA ARG A 113 -21.73 -25.46 -11.58
C ARG A 113 -20.90 -26.46 -12.39
N GLY A 114 -21.00 -27.72 -11.99
CA GLY A 114 -20.56 -28.87 -12.77
C GLY A 114 -21.68 -29.89 -12.74
N THR A 115 -22.63 -29.78 -13.66
CA THR A 115 -23.49 -30.89 -14.09
C THR A 115 -24.19 -30.48 -15.38
N LEU A 116 -24.13 -31.42 -16.33
CA LEU A 116 -24.51 -31.32 -17.73
C LEU A 116 -25.98 -30.93 -17.92
N ASP A 117 -26.27 -30.10 -18.92
CA ASP A 117 -27.27 -30.48 -19.91
C ASP A 117 -27.02 -29.84 -21.28
N SER A 118 -27.32 -30.62 -22.31
CA SER A 118 -26.98 -30.42 -23.72
C SER A 118 -27.98 -29.50 -24.44
N GLY A 119 -27.49 -28.70 -25.39
CA GLY A 119 -28.31 -27.95 -26.35
C GLY A 119 -27.55 -26.79 -27.01
N GLU A 120 -27.18 -26.98 -28.27
CA GLU A 120 -26.36 -26.07 -29.08
C GLU A 120 -27.02 -24.71 -29.39
N ALA A 121 -26.27 -23.62 -29.20
CA ALA A 121 -26.09 -22.53 -30.19
C ALA A 121 -25.19 -21.40 -29.63
N CYS A 122 -24.19 -21.01 -30.42
CA CYS A 122 -23.31 -19.82 -30.33
C CYS A 122 -22.30 -19.68 -29.16
N SER A 123 -21.06 -20.04 -29.52
CA SER A 123 -19.81 -20.00 -28.78
C SER A 123 -19.18 -18.59 -28.62
N TYR A 124 -19.79 -17.65 -27.88
CA TYR A 124 -19.11 -16.40 -27.47
C TYR A 124 -19.34 -15.96 -26.00
N ALA A 125 -20.07 -16.75 -25.21
CA ALA A 125 -20.38 -16.44 -23.82
C ALA A 125 -19.69 -17.38 -22.80
N ARG A 126 -18.50 -17.91 -23.13
CA ARG A 126 -17.69 -18.62 -22.15
C ARG A 126 -17.18 -17.60 -21.12
N LYS A 127 -17.82 -17.59 -19.96
CA LYS A 127 -17.41 -16.89 -18.73
C LYS A 127 -15.92 -17.08 -18.49
N PHE A 128 -15.12 -16.11 -18.93
CA PHE A 128 -13.73 -15.98 -18.51
C PHE A 128 -13.71 -15.31 -17.13
N GLN A 129 -14.20 -16.04 -16.11
CA GLN A 129 -13.74 -15.78 -14.75
C GLN A 129 -12.33 -16.33 -14.71
N LEU A 130 -11.35 -15.50 -15.10
CA LEU A 130 -9.94 -15.86 -14.96
C LEU A 130 -9.72 -16.39 -13.55
N PRO A 131 -9.04 -17.55 -13.38
CA PRO A 131 -8.65 -18.00 -12.06
C PRO A 131 -7.90 -16.85 -11.36
N TYR A 132 -8.15 -16.64 -10.07
CA TYR A 132 -7.54 -15.55 -9.30
C TYR A 132 -6.01 -15.51 -9.43
N LEU A 133 -5.37 -16.65 -9.66
CA LEU A 133 -3.93 -16.76 -9.92
C LEU A 133 -3.52 -16.11 -11.25
N GLU A 134 -4.30 -16.26 -12.30
CA GLU A 134 -4.02 -15.64 -13.60
C GLU A 134 -4.23 -14.12 -13.52
N GLN A 135 -5.25 -13.66 -12.78
CA GLN A 135 -5.43 -12.23 -12.48
C GLN A 135 -4.27 -11.65 -11.65
N LEU A 136 -3.73 -12.43 -10.71
CA LEU A 136 -2.57 -12.04 -9.92
C LEU A 136 -1.30 -12.01 -10.79
N GLY A 137 -1.15 -12.97 -11.71
CA GLY A 137 -0.09 -12.98 -12.72
C GLY A 137 -0.14 -11.76 -13.64
N ILE A 138 -1.33 -11.39 -14.11
CA ILE A 138 -1.55 -10.16 -14.89
C ILE A 138 -1.19 -8.92 -14.08
N ALA A 139 -1.64 -8.82 -12.82
CA ALA A 139 -1.31 -7.69 -11.94
C ALA A 139 0.20 -7.58 -11.62
N PHE A 140 0.89 -8.71 -11.56
CA PHE A 140 2.34 -8.78 -11.41
C PHE A 140 3.05 -8.30 -12.68
N ALA A 141 2.70 -8.84 -13.85
CA ALA A 141 3.25 -8.44 -15.14
C ALA A 141 2.97 -6.95 -15.45
N LEU A 142 1.79 -6.45 -15.05
CA LEU A 142 1.41 -5.06 -15.19
C LEU A 142 2.28 -4.12 -14.37
N GLY A 143 2.81 -4.58 -13.24
CA GLY A 143 3.82 -3.85 -12.47
C GLY A 143 5.02 -3.51 -13.35
N PHE A 144 5.57 -4.48 -14.08
CA PHE A 144 6.72 -4.23 -14.97
C PHE A 144 6.40 -3.33 -16.18
N ARG A 145 5.13 -3.25 -16.58
CA ARG A 145 4.69 -2.38 -17.69
C ARG A 145 4.46 -0.93 -17.24
N ASN A 146 4.02 -0.71 -16.00
CA ASN A 146 3.73 0.61 -15.46
C ASN A 146 4.69 0.96 -14.31
N SER A 147 5.58 1.91 -14.58
CA SER A 147 6.60 2.36 -13.62
C SER A 147 6.02 2.81 -12.27
N ASP A 148 4.85 3.47 -12.26
CA ASP A 148 4.21 3.89 -11.01
C ASP A 148 3.76 2.70 -10.15
N ILE A 149 3.20 1.66 -10.78
CA ILE A 149 2.76 0.45 -10.06
C ILE A 149 3.97 -0.32 -9.55
N PHE A 150 5.02 -0.44 -10.37
CA PHE A 150 6.29 -1.03 -9.95
C PHE A 150 6.90 -0.29 -8.75
N LEU A 151 6.96 1.04 -8.83
CA LEU A 151 7.51 1.89 -7.77
C LEU A 151 6.66 1.82 -6.50
N GLY A 152 5.34 1.68 -6.64
CA GLY A 152 4.42 1.35 -5.56
C GLY A 152 4.75 0.00 -4.91
N TYR A 153 4.93 -1.07 -5.69
CA TYR A 153 5.29 -2.40 -5.18
C TYR A 153 6.64 -2.41 -4.46
N LEU A 154 7.67 -1.81 -5.08
CA LEU A 154 9.00 -1.71 -4.49
C LEU A 154 8.99 -0.82 -3.23
N GLY A 155 8.22 0.27 -3.26
CA GLY A 155 7.99 1.12 -2.08
C GLY A 155 7.31 0.38 -0.93
N GLY A 156 6.32 -0.47 -1.22
CA GLY A 156 5.67 -1.35 -0.25
C GLY A 156 6.61 -2.38 0.35
N PHE A 157 7.49 -2.97 -0.47
CA PHE A 157 8.57 -3.84 -0.03
C PHE A 157 9.49 -3.14 0.98
N VAL A 158 10.02 -1.96 0.65
CA VAL A 158 10.93 -1.20 1.52
C VAL A 158 10.22 -0.74 2.79
N ALA A 159 8.98 -0.25 2.67
CA ALA A 159 8.17 0.19 3.80
C ALA A 159 7.98 -0.92 4.85
N ARG A 160 7.67 -2.14 4.41
CA ARG A 160 7.44 -3.28 5.30
C ARG A 160 8.73 -3.83 5.88
N ALA A 161 9.79 -3.91 5.09
CA ALA A 161 11.12 -4.26 5.58
C ALA A 161 11.60 -3.26 6.66
N SER A 162 11.48 -1.94 6.42
CA SER A 162 11.85 -0.89 7.37
C SER A 162 11.13 -1.02 8.71
N SER A 163 9.84 -1.33 8.69
CA SER A 163 9.08 -1.53 9.93
C SER A 163 9.68 -2.63 10.81
N VAL A 164 10.09 -3.75 10.20
CA VAL A 164 10.72 -4.88 10.91
C VAL A 164 12.15 -4.54 11.31
N GLY A 165 12.89 -3.82 10.46
CA GLY A 165 14.20 -3.26 10.79
C GLY A 165 14.17 -2.48 12.11
N ILE A 166 13.20 -1.58 12.24
CA ILE A 166 13.04 -0.72 13.42
C ILE A 166 12.55 -1.51 14.64
N SER A 167 11.55 -2.38 14.48
CA SER A 167 10.93 -3.06 15.64
C SER A 167 11.70 -4.28 16.14
N LEU A 168 12.58 -4.87 15.31
CA LEU A 168 13.29 -6.12 15.62
C LEU A 168 14.80 -5.92 15.62
N PHE A 169 15.37 -5.43 14.53
CA PHE A 169 16.83 -5.38 14.37
C PHE A 169 17.49 -4.28 15.19
N ILE A 170 16.84 -3.12 15.39
CA ILE A 170 17.38 -2.07 16.28
C ILE A 170 17.45 -2.57 17.74
N PRO A 171 16.37 -3.11 18.34
CA PRO A 171 16.47 -3.71 19.67
C PRO A 171 17.50 -4.84 19.75
N LEU A 172 17.58 -5.68 18.71
CA LEU A 172 18.56 -6.77 18.66
C LEU A 172 20.00 -6.23 18.66
N ALA A 173 20.30 -5.23 17.83
CA ALA A 173 21.62 -4.62 17.73
C ALA A 173 22.03 -3.94 19.05
N VAL A 174 21.11 -3.22 19.70
CA VAL A 174 21.35 -2.60 21.01
C VAL A 174 21.61 -3.66 22.08
N ASN A 175 20.81 -4.72 22.11
CA ASN A 175 20.98 -5.80 23.09
C ASN A 175 22.31 -6.55 22.87
N HIS A 176 22.65 -6.84 21.63
CA HIS A 176 23.93 -7.46 21.27
C HIS A 176 25.12 -6.59 21.68
N TYR A 177 25.06 -5.28 21.43
CA TYR A 177 26.10 -4.33 21.87
C TYR A 177 26.32 -4.38 23.39
N TYR A 178 25.24 -4.25 24.18
CA TYR A 178 25.35 -4.27 25.65
C TYR A 178 25.89 -5.60 26.20
N ARG A 179 25.57 -6.72 25.54
CA ARG A 179 26.12 -8.04 25.90
C ARG A 179 27.61 -8.15 25.58
N MET A 180 28.02 -7.75 24.37
CA MET A 180 29.42 -7.85 23.94
C MET A 180 30.34 -6.89 24.71
N SER A 181 29.84 -5.72 25.10
CA SER A 181 30.59 -4.74 25.89
C SER A 181 30.62 -5.06 27.39
N GLY A 182 29.95 -6.13 27.85
CA GLY A 182 29.88 -6.47 29.28
C GLY A 182 29.17 -5.42 30.14
N LEU A 183 28.36 -4.54 29.53
CA LEU A 183 27.64 -3.45 30.20
C LEU A 183 26.34 -3.92 30.89
N CYS A 184 25.96 -5.18 30.65
CA CYS A 184 24.92 -5.85 31.42
C CYS A 184 25.47 -6.24 32.79
N GLY A 185 24.80 -5.81 33.86
CA GLY A 185 25.31 -5.99 35.21
C GLY A 185 25.47 -7.47 35.56
N ASN A 186 26.68 -7.88 35.91
CA ASN A 186 26.92 -9.09 36.68
C ASN A 186 26.24 -8.91 38.04
N GLN A 187 25.15 -9.61 38.29
CA GLN A 187 24.83 -9.99 39.66
C GLN A 187 25.19 -11.46 39.77
N ASP A 188 26.18 -11.72 40.62
CA ASP A 188 26.54 -13.05 41.10
C ASP A 188 25.27 -13.76 41.61
N GLY A 189 24.85 -14.80 40.92
CA GLY A 189 23.64 -15.57 41.25
C GLY A 189 23.07 -16.27 40.02
N GLU A 190 23.12 -17.59 40.04
CA GLU A 190 22.71 -18.53 39.00
C GLU A 190 21.42 -18.11 38.26
N ALA A 191 21.56 -17.90 36.95
CA ALA A 191 20.43 -17.63 36.06
C ALA A 191 19.70 -18.95 35.73
N GLU A 192 18.93 -19.49 36.67
CA GLU A 192 18.07 -20.66 36.42
C GLU A 192 16.75 -20.30 35.73
N ASN A 193 16.38 -19.01 35.62
CA ASN A 193 15.08 -18.60 35.09
C ASN A 193 15.17 -17.63 33.88
N PRO A 194 14.42 -17.87 32.79
CA PRO A 194 14.37 -16.97 31.62
C PRO A 194 13.83 -15.55 31.93
N GLY A 195 13.25 -15.34 33.12
CA GLY A 195 12.83 -14.03 33.63
C GLY A 195 13.99 -13.13 34.07
N ASP A 196 15.11 -13.69 34.54
CA ASP A 196 16.25 -12.91 35.04
C ASP A 196 17.13 -12.36 33.92
N LEU A 197 17.09 -12.97 32.72
CA LEU A 197 17.75 -12.45 31.52
C LEU A 197 17.24 -11.05 31.11
N LYS A 198 15.97 -10.73 31.44
CA LYS A 198 15.35 -9.41 31.18
C LYS A 198 15.72 -8.38 32.26
N LYS A 199 16.09 -8.82 33.47
CA LYS A 199 16.60 -7.97 34.55
C LYS A 199 18.10 -7.68 34.38
N SER A 200 18.91 -8.65 33.95
CA SER A 200 20.37 -8.48 33.78
C SER A 200 20.78 -7.40 32.76
N CYS A 201 19.95 -7.11 31.74
CA CYS A 201 20.22 -6.06 30.74
C CYS A 201 19.07 -5.03 30.64
N HIS A 202 18.45 -4.64 31.76
CA HIS A 202 17.33 -3.68 31.74
C HIS A 202 17.68 -2.38 30.99
N LYS A 203 18.91 -1.87 31.15
CA LYS A 203 19.40 -0.67 30.46
C LYS A 203 19.33 -0.78 28.93
N ALA A 204 19.74 -1.91 28.38
CA ALA A 204 19.71 -2.16 26.94
C ALA A 204 18.27 -2.13 26.39
N TYR A 205 17.33 -2.72 27.13
CA TYR A 205 15.91 -2.72 26.77
C TYR A 205 15.30 -1.31 26.79
N VAL A 206 15.61 -0.52 27.82
CA VAL A 206 15.15 0.88 27.92
C VAL A 206 15.71 1.69 26.77
N LEU A 207 17.01 1.62 26.50
CA LEU A 207 17.63 2.33 25.37
C LEU A 207 17.00 1.92 24.02
N ALA A 208 16.88 0.61 23.76
CA ALA A 208 16.25 0.10 22.55
C ALA A 208 14.81 0.64 22.36
N SER A 209 14.03 0.67 23.45
CA SER A 209 12.67 1.19 23.43
C SER A 209 12.62 2.70 23.14
N ILE A 210 13.57 3.48 23.68
CA ILE A 210 13.70 4.92 23.43
C ILE A 210 14.06 5.17 21.97
N LEU A 211 15.08 4.49 21.41
CA LEU A 211 15.51 4.69 20.02
C LEU A 211 14.41 4.34 19.02
N THR A 212 13.74 3.21 19.24
CA THR A 212 12.59 2.78 18.44
C THR A 212 11.45 3.79 18.56
N GLY A 213 11.16 4.26 19.78
CA GLY A 213 10.12 5.25 20.06
C GLY A 213 10.37 6.59 19.38
N VAL A 214 11.60 7.11 19.41
CA VAL A 214 11.98 8.36 18.73
C VAL A 214 11.77 8.23 17.21
N SER A 215 12.18 7.10 16.63
CA SER A 215 11.95 6.83 15.21
C SER A 215 10.46 6.87 14.84
N GLN A 216 9.61 6.20 15.63
CA GLN A 216 8.16 6.17 15.40
C GLN A 216 7.50 7.53 15.67
N LEU A 217 7.99 8.31 16.63
CA LEU A 217 7.49 9.67 16.89
C LEU A 217 7.79 10.61 15.73
N VAL A 218 9.04 10.62 15.25
CA VAL A 218 9.43 11.42 14.07
C VAL A 218 8.64 10.96 12.83
N ALA A 219 8.45 9.65 12.65
CA ALA A 219 7.62 9.10 11.59
C ALA A 219 6.17 9.63 11.67
N LEU A 220 5.56 9.66 12.86
CA LEU A 220 4.21 10.16 13.06
C LEU A 220 4.09 11.65 12.71
N LEU A 221 5.04 12.48 13.15
CA LEU A 221 5.08 13.91 12.84
C LEU A 221 5.28 14.17 11.34
N ALA A 222 6.09 13.33 10.68
CA ALA A 222 6.37 13.45 9.26
C ALA A 222 5.24 12.91 8.36
N ALA A 223 4.39 12.00 8.84
CA ALA A 223 3.29 11.41 8.07
C ALA A 223 2.38 12.42 7.35
N PRO A 224 1.81 13.45 8.00
CA PRO A 224 0.97 14.44 7.32
C PRO A 224 1.76 15.28 6.32
N ALA A 225 3.02 15.61 6.63
CA ALA A 225 3.89 16.35 5.73
C ALA A 225 4.15 15.54 4.44
N PHE A 226 4.52 14.27 4.54
CA PHE A 226 4.68 13.41 3.36
C PHE A 226 3.38 13.20 2.58
N GLY A 227 2.23 13.11 3.25
CA GLY A 227 0.92 13.05 2.58
C GLY A 227 0.64 14.27 1.72
N TYR A 228 0.92 15.47 2.24
CA TYR A 228 0.78 16.73 1.51
C TYR A 228 1.86 16.93 0.42
N LEU A 229 3.13 16.65 0.72
CA LEU A 229 4.22 16.78 -0.25
C LEU A 229 4.07 15.80 -1.41
N SER A 230 3.58 14.58 -1.15
CA SER A 230 3.27 13.58 -2.17
C SER A 230 2.20 14.08 -3.14
N GLU A 231 1.29 14.93 -2.69
CA GLU A 231 0.30 15.58 -3.57
C GLU A 231 0.94 16.59 -4.52
N ARG A 232 1.82 17.46 -3.99
CA ARG A 232 2.41 18.58 -4.74
C ARG A 232 3.47 18.15 -5.75
N SER A 233 4.22 17.08 -5.47
CA SER A 233 5.37 16.66 -6.29
C SER A 233 5.21 15.27 -6.91
N ARG A 234 4.03 15.01 -7.50
CA ARG A 234 3.71 13.71 -8.11
C ARG A 234 4.57 13.35 -9.31
N ARG A 235 4.78 14.28 -10.25
CA ARG A 235 5.46 13.99 -11.52
C ARG A 235 6.91 13.53 -11.37
N ARG A 236 7.57 13.88 -10.26
CA ARG A 236 9.00 13.63 -10.06
C ARG A 236 9.29 12.70 -8.88
N HIS A 237 8.26 12.19 -8.20
CA HIS A 237 8.39 11.35 -7.01
C HIS A 237 9.35 11.89 -5.95
N VAL A 238 9.58 13.22 -5.90
CA VAL A 238 10.58 13.86 -5.03
C VAL A 238 10.46 13.46 -3.56
N PRO A 239 9.26 13.46 -2.94
CA PRO A 239 9.16 13.05 -1.53
C PRO A 239 9.51 11.58 -1.31
N LEU A 240 9.25 10.69 -2.28
CA LEU A 240 9.70 9.30 -2.18
C LEU A 240 11.23 9.22 -2.25
N LEU A 241 11.85 9.94 -3.19
CA LEU A 241 13.30 9.98 -3.35
C LEU A 241 13.99 10.55 -2.10
N ALA A 242 13.46 11.64 -1.54
CA ALA A 242 13.97 12.24 -0.31
C ALA A 242 13.88 11.27 0.88
N ALA A 243 12.78 10.53 1.02
CA ALA A 243 12.62 9.52 2.05
C ALA A 243 13.60 8.34 1.88
N CYS A 244 13.82 7.89 0.64
CA CYS A 244 14.77 6.82 0.34
C CYS A 244 16.21 7.27 0.61
N PHE A 245 16.56 8.51 0.27
CA PHE A 245 17.86 9.09 0.59
C PHE A 245 18.08 9.21 2.10
N ALA A 246 17.07 9.70 2.84
CA ALA A 246 17.11 9.73 4.31
C ALA A 246 17.29 8.32 4.90
N GLY A 247 16.69 7.29 4.30
CA GLY A 247 16.86 5.89 4.69
C GLY A 247 18.23 5.34 4.40
N LEU A 248 18.76 5.61 3.20
CA LEU A 248 20.10 5.21 2.79
C LEU A 248 21.13 5.79 3.75
N VAL A 249 21.05 7.09 4.04
CA VAL A 249 21.95 7.76 5.00
C VAL A 249 21.71 7.23 6.40
N GLY A 250 20.47 7.23 6.89
CA GLY A 250 20.12 6.84 8.25
C GLY A 250 20.54 5.41 8.61
N TYR A 251 20.21 4.42 7.78
CA TYR A 251 20.59 3.02 8.05
C TYR A 251 22.09 2.80 7.89
N THR A 252 22.75 3.43 6.91
CA THR A 252 24.21 3.31 6.74
C THR A 252 24.94 3.93 7.92
N THR A 253 24.52 5.13 8.35
CA THR A 253 25.10 5.78 9.53
C THR A 253 24.87 4.93 10.76
N PHE A 254 23.66 4.39 10.99
CA PHE A 254 23.38 3.52 12.13
C PHE A 254 24.27 2.27 12.15
N ALA A 255 24.52 1.65 10.99
CA ALA A 255 25.40 0.48 10.87
C ALA A 255 26.86 0.79 11.21
N LEU A 256 27.29 2.03 10.98
CA LEU A 256 28.66 2.51 11.23
C LEU A 256 28.84 3.12 12.62
N LEU A 257 27.77 3.28 13.40
CA LEU A 257 27.87 3.88 14.73
C LEU A 257 28.69 2.98 15.67
N PRO A 258 29.74 3.52 16.33
CA PRO A 258 30.55 2.75 17.28
C PRO A 258 29.77 2.33 18.53
N SER A 259 28.79 3.14 18.94
CA SER A 259 27.94 2.90 20.09
C SER A 259 26.50 3.39 19.81
N PRO A 260 25.48 2.66 20.27
CA PRO A 260 24.09 3.11 20.19
C PRO A 260 23.68 3.99 21.39
N GLU A 261 24.58 4.27 22.33
CA GLU A 261 24.29 5.06 23.53
C GLU A 261 24.19 6.55 23.22
N PHE A 262 23.22 7.24 23.83
CA PHE A 262 23.06 8.70 23.69
C PHE A 262 23.69 9.50 24.84
N SER A 263 24.11 8.84 25.93
CA SER A 263 24.71 9.47 27.11
C SER A 263 25.74 8.54 27.74
N GLY A 264 26.91 9.08 28.12
CA GLY A 264 28.05 8.34 28.67
C GLY A 264 29.38 8.75 28.02
N GLU A 265 30.51 8.16 28.45
CA GLU A 265 31.86 8.45 27.90
C GLU A 265 31.98 8.19 26.39
N ASN A 266 31.20 7.23 25.86
CA ASN A 266 31.14 6.90 24.44
C ASN A 266 29.78 7.24 23.81
N GLY A 267 28.94 8.03 24.48
CA GLY A 267 27.58 8.33 24.02
C GLY A 267 27.52 9.49 23.03
N ASN A 268 26.80 9.33 21.91
CA ASN A 268 26.60 10.40 20.94
C ASN A 268 25.08 10.71 20.80
N PRO A 269 24.62 11.92 21.19
CA PRO A 269 23.20 12.29 21.03
C PRO A 269 22.77 12.35 19.55
N GLY A 270 23.72 12.38 18.60
CA GLY A 270 23.47 12.25 17.16
C GLY A 270 22.73 10.97 16.76
N VAL A 271 22.73 9.93 17.61
CA VAL A 271 21.88 8.73 17.45
C VAL A 271 20.39 9.10 17.25
N PHE A 272 19.87 10.13 17.93
CA PHE A 272 18.47 10.53 17.76
C PHE A 272 18.20 11.12 16.37
N VAL A 273 19.16 11.84 15.79
CA VAL A 273 19.07 12.36 14.42
C VAL A 273 19.04 11.19 13.43
N VAL A 274 19.94 10.22 13.61
CA VAL A 274 19.97 8.99 12.80
C VAL A 274 18.63 8.24 12.90
N MET A 275 18.10 8.07 14.11
CA MET A 275 16.81 7.43 14.32
C MET A 275 15.63 8.21 13.72
N GLY A 276 15.71 9.54 13.72
CA GLY A 276 14.78 10.42 13.03
C GLY A 276 14.81 10.22 11.51
N LEU A 277 15.99 10.13 10.90
CA LEU A 277 16.15 9.84 9.47
C LEU A 277 15.57 8.47 9.09
N VAL A 278 15.82 7.46 9.93
CA VAL A 278 15.23 6.11 9.78
C VAL A 278 13.69 6.16 9.84
N GLY A 279 13.13 6.94 10.78
CA GLY A 279 11.67 7.12 10.90
C GLY A 279 11.06 7.85 9.70
N ILE A 280 11.70 8.92 9.24
CA ILE A 280 11.34 9.67 8.02
C ILE A 280 11.31 8.75 6.80
N SER A 281 12.34 7.92 6.65
CA SER A 281 12.42 6.93 5.57
C SER A 281 11.26 5.93 5.60
N GLN A 282 10.98 5.35 6.78
CA GLN A 282 9.90 4.37 6.93
C GLN A 282 8.55 4.96 6.54
N ILE A 283 8.15 6.10 7.12
CA ILE A 283 6.84 6.69 6.84
C ILE A 283 6.76 7.25 5.43
N GLY A 284 7.85 7.83 4.93
CA GLY A 284 7.93 8.34 3.56
C GLY A 284 7.74 7.21 2.54
N ALA A 285 8.36 6.06 2.75
CA ALA A 285 8.15 4.87 1.92
C ALA A 285 6.69 4.37 2.03
N ILE A 286 6.09 4.32 3.23
CA ILE A 286 4.70 3.90 3.41
C ILE A 286 3.74 4.84 2.65
N VAL A 287 3.78 6.14 2.94
CA VAL A 287 2.80 7.12 2.43
C VAL A 287 2.99 7.35 0.93
N CYS A 288 4.24 7.54 0.47
CA CYS A 288 4.49 7.80 -0.94
C CYS A 288 4.24 6.55 -1.80
N SER A 289 4.55 5.33 -1.34
CA SER A 289 4.27 4.12 -2.11
C SER A 289 2.76 3.89 -2.32
N LEU A 290 1.94 4.13 -1.29
CA LEU A 290 0.49 4.07 -1.40
C LEU A 290 -0.07 5.12 -2.35
N SER A 291 0.46 6.34 -2.29
CA SER A 291 0.06 7.46 -3.16
C SER A 291 0.40 7.21 -4.64
N VAL A 292 1.61 6.73 -4.92
CA VAL A 292 2.06 6.38 -6.28
C VAL A 292 1.26 5.19 -6.81
N LEU A 293 1.06 4.14 -6.01
CA LEU A 293 0.26 2.98 -6.40
C LEU A 293 -1.19 3.36 -6.72
N SER A 294 -1.81 4.17 -5.86
CA SER A 294 -3.19 4.64 -6.08
C SER A 294 -3.29 5.47 -7.36
N SER A 295 -2.33 6.35 -7.59
CA SER A 295 -2.26 7.14 -8.83
C SER A 295 -2.11 6.27 -10.08
N GLY A 296 -1.28 5.22 -10.02
CA GLY A 296 -1.12 4.25 -11.11
C GLY A 296 -2.38 3.41 -11.36
N ILE A 297 -3.13 3.07 -10.31
CA ILE A 297 -4.42 2.37 -10.44
C ILE A 297 -5.48 3.27 -11.08
N LEU A 298 -5.52 4.54 -10.69
CA LEU A 298 -6.47 5.52 -11.21
C LEU A 298 -6.20 5.84 -12.69
N SER A 299 -4.93 6.01 -13.08
CA SER A 299 -4.57 6.25 -14.49
C SER A 299 -4.97 5.09 -15.40
N LEU A 300 -4.80 3.84 -14.96
CA LEU A 300 -5.29 2.68 -15.70
C LEU A 300 -6.81 2.63 -15.84
N SER A 301 -7.53 3.08 -14.81
CA SER A 301 -9.00 3.15 -14.87
C SER A 301 -9.48 4.21 -15.87
N GLU A 302 -8.73 5.32 -15.99
CA GLU A 302 -9.01 6.44 -16.89
C GLU A 302 -8.76 6.04 -18.36
N VAL A 303 -7.63 5.39 -18.66
CA VAL A 303 -7.32 4.86 -20.00
C VAL A 303 -8.37 3.83 -20.45
N GLY A 304 -8.79 2.94 -19.56
CA GLY A 304 -9.83 1.96 -19.87
C GLY A 304 -11.20 2.59 -20.19
N ARG A 305 -11.56 3.70 -19.53
CA ARG A 305 -12.78 4.47 -19.84
C ARG A 305 -12.69 5.26 -21.15
N MET A 306 -11.51 5.79 -21.49
CA MET A 306 -11.31 6.46 -22.77
C MET A 306 -11.46 5.49 -23.93
N GLU A 307 -10.79 4.33 -23.89
CA GLU A 307 -10.94 3.29 -24.93
C GLU A 307 -12.40 2.88 -25.15
N ASP A 308 -13.22 2.85 -24.10
CA ASP A 308 -14.65 2.56 -24.21
C ASP A 308 -15.40 3.67 -24.96
N HIS A 309 -15.05 4.93 -24.75
CA HIS A 309 -15.66 6.05 -25.46
C HIS A 309 -15.28 6.07 -26.95
N TRP A 310 -14.03 5.74 -27.29
CA TRP A 310 -13.57 5.66 -28.68
C TRP A 310 -14.25 4.54 -29.49
N TRP A 311 -14.62 3.43 -28.86
CA TRP A 311 -15.37 2.34 -29.50
C TRP A 311 -16.90 2.55 -29.51
N SER A 312 -17.40 3.61 -28.88
CA SER A 312 -18.84 3.89 -28.73
C SER A 312 -19.35 4.99 -29.68
N SER A 313 -18.49 5.66 -30.45
CA SER A 313 -18.92 6.59 -31.50
C SER A 313 -19.28 5.79 -32.76
N PRO A 314 -20.54 5.82 -33.23
CA PRO A 314 -20.85 5.41 -34.59
C PRO A 314 -20.12 6.35 -35.54
N SER A 315 -19.34 5.80 -36.46
CA SER A 315 -18.89 6.54 -37.63
C SER A 315 -20.12 6.86 -38.47
N GLU A 316 -20.61 8.10 -38.41
CA GLU A 316 -21.53 8.62 -39.41
C GLU A 316 -20.82 8.57 -40.77
N PRO A 317 -21.43 8.00 -41.83
CA PRO A 317 -20.93 8.16 -43.17
C PRO A 317 -21.05 9.63 -43.52
N SER A 318 -19.94 10.27 -43.88
CA SER A 318 -19.94 11.59 -44.51
C SER A 318 -20.63 11.47 -45.87
N GLU A 319 -21.88 11.93 -45.95
CA GLU A 319 -22.55 12.18 -47.22
C GLU A 319 -21.94 13.45 -47.85
N ASP A 320 -21.49 13.26 -49.08
CA ASP A 320 -20.87 14.24 -49.98
C ASP A 320 -21.99 15.16 -50.50
N GLU A 321 -21.92 16.46 -50.21
CA GLU A 321 -22.82 17.45 -50.80
C GLU A 321 -22.41 17.71 -52.25
N GLY A 322 -23.16 17.14 -53.19
CA GLY A 322 -23.20 17.54 -54.59
C GLY A 322 -24.60 18.07 -54.92
N GLU A 323 -24.67 19.35 -55.27
CA GLU A 323 -25.85 20.02 -55.82
C GLU A 323 -26.16 19.47 -57.23
N ASP A 324 -27.44 19.19 -57.52
CA ASP A 324 -28.20 19.72 -58.67
C ASP A 324 -29.43 18.84 -59.05
N GLU A 325 -30.59 19.47 -58.88
CA GLU A 325 -31.82 19.52 -59.71
C GLU A 325 -32.59 18.27 -60.23
N GLU A 326 -33.92 18.48 -60.23
CA GLU A 326 -35.01 17.92 -61.06
C GLU A 326 -35.91 16.76 -60.53
N GLU A 327 -37.15 17.17 -60.21
CA GLU A 327 -38.46 16.62 -60.63
C GLU A 327 -38.79 15.12 -60.38
N ASN A 328 -39.79 14.82 -59.53
CA ASN A 328 -41.21 14.76 -59.92
C ASN A 328 -42.08 13.86 -59.00
N GLU A 329 -43.22 14.42 -58.56
CA GLU A 329 -44.56 13.84 -58.35
C GLU A 329 -44.79 12.35 -57.96
N ASN A 330 -45.39 12.11 -56.77
CA ASN A 330 -46.81 11.69 -56.59
C ASN A 330 -47.09 10.97 -55.24
N ASN A 331 -48.00 11.54 -54.45
CA ASN A 331 -48.84 10.91 -53.39
C ASN A 331 -49.85 9.89 -54.01
N PRO A 332 -50.72 9.14 -53.28
CA PRO A 332 -51.24 9.28 -51.89
C PRO A 332 -51.30 7.96 -51.04
N VAL A 333 -51.33 8.02 -49.71
CA VAL A 333 -52.49 7.89 -48.76
C VAL A 333 -53.39 6.67 -48.96
N ASP A 334 -53.54 5.89 -47.87
CA ASP A 334 -54.68 5.11 -47.35
C ASP A 334 -54.08 4.04 -46.41
N ASP A 335 -54.56 3.62 -45.25
CA ASP A 335 -55.60 4.02 -44.30
C ASP A 335 -55.43 3.06 -43.08
N GLU A 336 -56.22 3.27 -42.01
CA GLU A 336 -56.55 2.31 -40.93
C GLU A 336 -55.69 2.28 -39.64
N GLU A 337 -56.37 2.80 -38.61
CA GLU A 337 -56.14 2.67 -37.17
C GLU A 337 -56.35 1.21 -36.70
N GLU A 338 -55.49 0.70 -35.80
CA GLU A 338 -55.88 0.18 -34.47
C GLU A 338 -54.72 -0.57 -33.77
N GLU A 339 -54.73 -0.46 -32.45
CA GLU A 339 -53.69 -0.82 -31.47
C GLU A 339 -53.30 -2.31 -31.45
N HIS A 340 -52.00 -2.60 -31.32
CA HIS A 340 -51.51 -3.52 -30.28
C HIS A 340 -49.98 -3.48 -30.10
N GLY A 341 -49.59 -3.19 -28.85
CA GLY A 341 -48.29 -3.26 -28.19
C GLY A 341 -47.07 -3.82 -28.91
N GLU A 342 -46.06 -2.96 -29.03
CA GLU A 342 -44.65 -3.39 -29.00
C GLU A 342 -43.87 -2.54 -27.98
N ASP A 343 -44.05 -2.88 -26.69
CA ASP A 343 -43.03 -2.63 -25.66
C ASP A 343 -41.75 -3.39 -26.05
N ARG A 344 -40.87 -2.76 -26.81
CA ARG A 344 -39.48 -3.18 -26.94
C ARG A 344 -38.61 -2.07 -26.35
N PRO A 345 -38.11 -2.20 -25.11
CA PRO A 345 -37.16 -1.23 -24.59
C PRO A 345 -35.86 -1.35 -25.39
N LEU A 346 -35.61 -0.33 -26.22
CA LEU A 346 -34.34 -0.08 -26.89
C LEU A 346 -33.23 -0.10 -25.84
N VAL A 347 -32.42 -1.17 -25.91
CA VAL A 347 -31.06 -1.28 -25.39
C VAL A 347 -30.88 -0.76 -23.97
N ALA A 348 -31.14 -1.63 -23.00
CA ALA A 348 -30.64 -1.46 -21.64
C ALA A 348 -29.13 -1.17 -21.68
N HIS A 349 -28.78 0.08 -21.34
CA HIS A 349 -27.41 0.49 -21.05
C HIS A 349 -26.83 -0.52 -20.04
N ARG A 350 -25.83 -1.31 -20.43
CA ARG A 350 -25.12 -2.23 -19.52
C ARG A 350 -23.82 -1.56 -19.07
N PRO A 351 -23.80 -0.73 -18.02
CA PRO A 351 -22.56 -0.39 -17.35
C PRO A 351 -22.15 -1.64 -16.56
N GLY A 352 -21.36 -2.55 -17.14
CA GLY A 352 -21.25 -3.85 -16.46
C GLY A 352 -20.16 -4.83 -16.80
N ARG A 353 -19.38 -4.67 -17.89
CA ARG A 353 -18.38 -5.70 -18.25
C ARG A 353 -16.93 -5.26 -18.02
N LYS A 354 -16.54 -4.07 -18.50
CA LYS A 354 -15.17 -3.55 -18.36
C LYS A 354 -14.90 -2.91 -16.98
N GLU A 355 -15.88 -2.19 -16.41
CA GLU A 355 -15.79 -1.67 -15.04
C GLU A 355 -15.62 -2.78 -13.99
N ARG A 356 -16.30 -3.92 -14.16
CA ARG A 356 -16.10 -5.11 -13.32
C ARG A 356 -14.67 -5.66 -13.48
N HIS A 357 -14.15 -5.79 -14.70
CA HIS A 357 -12.78 -6.25 -14.96
C HIS A 357 -11.72 -5.37 -14.28
N LEU A 358 -11.88 -4.04 -14.37
CA LEU A 358 -10.99 -3.08 -13.70
C LEU A 358 -11.09 -3.19 -12.17
N SER A 359 -12.30 -3.31 -11.60
CA SER A 359 -12.48 -3.45 -10.15
C SER A 359 -11.81 -4.71 -9.56
N HIS A 360 -11.84 -5.83 -10.28
CA HIS A 360 -11.15 -7.07 -9.89
C HIS A 360 -9.63 -6.91 -9.97
N LEU A 361 -9.12 -6.21 -10.99
CA LEU A 361 -7.69 -5.95 -11.15
C LEU A 361 -7.13 -5.05 -10.04
N LYS A 362 -7.90 -4.07 -9.55
CA LYS A 362 -7.52 -3.22 -8.40
C LYS A 362 -7.21 -4.05 -7.15
N GLY A 363 -8.05 -5.04 -6.88
CA GLY A 363 -7.86 -5.98 -5.77
C GLY A 363 -6.59 -6.81 -5.94
N SER A 364 -6.34 -7.34 -7.14
CA SER A 364 -5.13 -8.11 -7.46
C SER A 364 -3.85 -7.26 -7.36
N ILE A 365 -3.86 -6.01 -7.83
CA ILE A 365 -2.73 -5.07 -7.68
C ILE A 365 -2.43 -4.81 -6.20
N ALA A 366 -3.46 -4.55 -5.39
CA ALA A 366 -3.30 -4.40 -3.94
C ALA A 366 -2.77 -5.68 -3.26
N GLY A 367 -3.15 -6.85 -3.79
CA GLY A 367 -2.63 -8.15 -3.39
C GLY A 367 -1.14 -8.30 -3.68
N VAL A 368 -0.69 -7.99 -4.90
CA VAL A 368 0.73 -8.02 -5.29
C VAL A 368 1.55 -7.01 -4.49
N TYR A 369 1.05 -5.80 -4.25
CA TYR A 369 1.69 -4.84 -3.33
C TYR A 369 1.94 -5.46 -1.93
N SER A 370 0.95 -6.18 -1.41
CA SER A 370 1.06 -6.85 -0.11
C SER A 370 2.04 -8.02 -0.15
N LEU A 371 2.10 -8.76 -1.27
CA LEU A 371 3.07 -9.83 -1.50
C LEU A 371 4.51 -9.30 -1.51
N TYR A 372 4.77 -8.19 -2.21
CA TYR A 372 6.06 -7.51 -2.19
C TYR A 372 6.44 -7.05 -0.77
N GLY A 373 5.47 -6.49 -0.03
CA GLY A 373 5.64 -6.17 1.38
C GLY A 373 6.06 -7.38 2.24
N GLY A 374 5.39 -8.52 2.05
CA GLY A 374 5.73 -9.78 2.73
C GLY A 374 7.09 -10.33 2.31
N ALA A 375 7.45 -10.24 1.03
CA ALA A 375 8.76 -10.62 0.52
C ALA A 375 9.87 -9.77 1.15
N GLY A 376 9.66 -8.47 1.36
CA GLY A 376 10.60 -7.60 2.07
C GLY A 376 10.83 -8.01 3.51
N ILE A 377 9.77 -8.39 4.22
CA ILE A 377 9.88 -8.92 5.59
C ILE A 377 10.67 -10.23 5.60
N LEU A 378 10.31 -11.18 4.71
CA LEU A 378 10.97 -12.48 4.65
C LEU A 378 12.45 -12.35 4.29
N LEU A 379 12.77 -11.53 3.28
CA LEU A 379 14.15 -11.32 2.86
C LEU A 379 14.96 -10.67 3.98
N LEU A 380 14.45 -9.61 4.61
CA LEU A 380 15.16 -8.97 5.71
C LEU A 380 15.33 -9.89 6.93
N THR A 381 14.29 -10.61 7.34
CA THR A 381 14.37 -11.47 8.53
C THR A 381 15.25 -12.69 8.32
N LYS A 382 15.18 -13.35 7.16
CA LYS A 382 16.02 -14.50 6.85
C LYS A 382 17.45 -14.09 6.54
N LEU A 383 17.64 -13.20 5.56
CA LEU A 383 18.98 -12.81 5.13
C LEU A 383 19.65 -11.93 6.18
N GLY A 384 18.92 -10.97 6.75
CA GLY A 384 19.44 -10.09 7.80
C GLY A 384 19.72 -10.85 9.09
N GLY A 385 18.85 -11.78 9.51
CA GLY A 385 19.13 -12.64 10.67
C GLY A 385 20.39 -13.48 10.47
N LEU A 386 20.49 -14.18 9.33
CA LEU A 386 21.64 -15.03 9.03
C LEU A 386 22.95 -14.22 8.92
N LEU A 387 22.93 -13.06 8.27
CA LEU A 387 24.12 -12.19 8.17
C LEU A 387 24.46 -11.49 9.48
N PHE A 388 23.48 -11.23 10.35
CA PHE A 388 23.72 -10.68 11.69
C PHE A 388 24.56 -11.66 12.52
N ASP A 389 24.26 -12.95 12.41
CA ASP A 389 24.95 -14.00 13.16
C ASP A 389 26.34 -14.34 12.60
N VAL A 390 26.51 -14.29 11.26
CA VAL A 390 27.75 -14.76 10.59
C VAL A 390 28.71 -13.64 10.23
N LEU A 391 28.21 -12.49 9.77
CA LEU A 391 29.05 -11.45 9.14
C LEU A 391 29.34 -10.28 10.07
N SER A 392 28.29 -9.60 10.54
CA SER A 392 28.41 -8.48 11.49
C SER A 392 27.05 -8.04 12.03
N SER A 393 27.05 -7.46 13.23
CA SER A 393 25.86 -6.84 13.84
C SER A 393 25.27 -5.69 13.01
N GLY A 394 26.04 -5.09 12.09
CA GLY A 394 25.62 -4.03 11.19
C GLY A 394 24.91 -4.52 9.91
N ALA A 395 24.99 -5.81 9.58
CA ALA A 395 24.56 -6.33 8.28
C ALA A 395 23.07 -6.10 7.93
N PRO A 396 22.09 -6.27 8.85
CA PRO A 396 20.69 -5.97 8.55
C PRO A 396 20.46 -4.52 8.13
N PHE A 397 21.23 -3.58 8.68
CA PHE A 397 21.11 -2.17 8.36
C PHE A 397 21.71 -1.84 6.99
N TYR A 398 22.80 -2.49 6.58
CA TYR A 398 23.31 -2.38 5.21
C TYR A 398 22.33 -2.95 4.18
N ILE A 399 21.65 -4.05 4.49
CA ILE A 399 20.58 -4.58 3.63
C ILE A 399 19.45 -3.55 3.50
N MET A 400 19.02 -2.95 4.61
CA MET A 400 18.02 -1.89 4.61
C MET A 400 18.45 -0.64 3.82
N ALA A 401 19.72 -0.25 3.94
CA ALA A 401 20.31 0.82 3.13
C ALA A 401 20.28 0.46 1.64
N GLY A 402 20.63 -0.79 1.29
CA GLY A 402 20.55 -1.31 -0.08
C GLY A 402 19.13 -1.31 -0.64
N PHE A 403 18.13 -1.70 0.15
CA PHE A 403 16.71 -1.64 -0.23
C PHE A 403 16.25 -0.20 -0.52
N ASN A 404 16.63 0.75 0.34
CA ASN A 404 16.36 2.17 0.11
C ASN A 404 17.10 2.71 -1.12
N GLY A 405 18.35 2.31 -1.33
CA GLY A 405 19.15 2.67 -2.50
C GLY A 405 18.56 2.12 -3.81
N ALA A 406 18.09 0.88 -3.83
CA ALA A 406 17.43 0.28 -4.98
C ALA A 406 16.12 1.02 -5.35
N LEU A 407 15.32 1.37 -4.33
CA LEU A 407 14.09 2.15 -4.54
C LEU A 407 14.40 3.58 -5.00
N LEU A 408 15.44 4.21 -4.46
CA LEU A 408 15.94 5.52 -4.90
C LEU A 408 16.33 5.47 -6.39
N LEU A 409 17.10 4.47 -6.80
CA LEU A 409 17.52 4.28 -8.19
C LEU A 409 16.32 4.05 -9.11
N ALA A 410 15.41 3.16 -8.74
CA ALA A 410 14.19 2.89 -9.52
C ALA A 410 13.33 4.16 -9.70
N GLY A 411 13.21 4.96 -8.63
CA GLY A 411 12.50 6.23 -8.68
C GLY A 411 13.17 7.27 -9.58
N LEU A 412 14.51 7.39 -9.51
CA LEU A 412 15.29 8.27 -10.39
C LEU A 412 15.13 7.88 -11.85
N VAL A 413 15.32 6.59 -12.18
CA VAL A 413 15.15 6.06 -13.54
C VAL A 413 13.75 6.36 -14.07
N SER A 414 12.72 6.11 -13.27
CA SER A 414 11.33 6.41 -13.64
C SER A 414 11.11 7.92 -13.86
N GLY A 415 11.71 8.77 -13.04
CA GLY A 415 11.66 10.23 -13.19
C GLY A 415 12.38 10.74 -14.45
N PHE A 416 13.56 10.19 -14.78
CA PHE A 416 14.32 10.55 -15.97
C PHE A 416 13.61 10.12 -17.26
N ILE A 417 13.03 8.91 -17.30
CA ILE A 417 12.25 8.42 -18.45
C ILE A 417 11.02 9.30 -18.69
N GLY A 418 10.35 9.75 -17.62
CA GLY A 418 9.24 10.69 -17.71
C GLY A 418 9.64 12.07 -18.28
N HIS A 419 10.86 12.53 -18.00
CA HIS A 419 11.38 13.80 -18.52
C HIS A 419 11.72 13.70 -20.01
N SER A 420 12.35 12.61 -20.44
CA SER A 420 12.73 12.38 -21.84
C SER A 420 11.51 12.28 -22.77
N ARG A 421 10.40 11.69 -22.29
CA ARG A 421 9.13 11.65 -23.02
C ARG A 421 8.44 13.01 -23.19
N SER A 422 8.71 13.99 -22.32
CA SER A 422 8.22 15.37 -22.49
C SER A 422 9.15 16.23 -23.37
N ALA A 423 10.33 15.72 -23.73
CA ALA A 423 11.35 16.43 -24.51
C ALA A 423 11.52 15.88 -25.95
N GLY A 424 10.58 15.06 -26.43
CA GLY A 424 10.48 14.66 -27.85
C GLY A 424 9.91 15.79 -28.71
N PRO A 425 10.32 15.90 -29.99
CA PRO A 425 10.62 17.17 -30.64
C PRO A 425 9.39 18.03 -30.89
N ALA A 426 9.54 19.34 -30.69
CA ALA A 426 8.68 20.33 -31.30
C ALA A 426 8.59 20.03 -32.80
N GLY A 427 7.42 19.59 -33.24
CA GLY A 427 7.16 19.28 -34.63
C GLY A 427 7.47 20.48 -35.50
N PHE A 428 8.25 20.25 -36.56
CA PHE A 428 8.17 21.02 -37.78
C PHE A 428 6.70 21.09 -38.21
N GLY A 429 6.12 22.28 -38.15
CA GLY A 429 4.83 22.61 -38.75
C GLY A 429 5.10 23.60 -39.87
N VAL A 430 5.02 23.07 -41.10
CA VAL A 430 4.77 23.66 -42.43
C VAL A 430 4.99 25.15 -42.61
#